data_AF-A0A1C5LNK0-F1
#
_entry.id   AF-A0A1C5LNK0-F1
#
_cell.length_a   1.000
_cell.length_b   1.000
_cell.length_c   1.000
_cell.angle_alpha   90.00
_cell.angle_beta   90.00
_cell.angle_gamma   90.00
#
_symmetry.space_group_name_H-M   'P 1'
#
loop_
_entity.id
_entity.type
_entity.pdbx_description
1 polymer ?
#
loop_
_entity_poly.entity_id
_entity_poly.type
_entity_poly.pdbx_seq_one_letter_code
_entity_poly.pdbx_strand_id
1 'polypeptide(L)'
;MGMLNKFFNKSVKENIYPFGSKECTSYLREAYKNSIDDTILLTEDIYEKLEKYDEINKMLCELEFDKKVIEHFLQNEMKEYETAFCKERKITWKSSEKTTIDTKSLKKDNPELASKYSKTTKSRMFKIY
;
A
#
# COMPACT_ATOMS: atom_id res chain seq x y z
N MET A 1 -14.73 -15.87 -10.42
CA MET A 1 -13.50 -16.71 -10.44
C MET A 1 -13.15 -17.26 -11.84
N GLY A 2 -14.10 -17.65 -12.70
CA GLY A 2 -13.78 -18.27 -14.00
C GLY A 2 -13.14 -17.36 -15.07
N MET A 3 -13.33 -16.04 -14.99
CA MET A 3 -12.84 -15.08 -16.00
C MET A 3 -11.36 -14.70 -15.79
N LEU A 4 -10.94 -14.53 -14.53
CA LEU A 4 -9.55 -14.26 -14.14
C LEU A 4 -8.64 -15.46 -14.45
N ASN A 5 -9.12 -16.68 -14.15
CA ASN A 5 -8.40 -17.91 -14.50
C ASN A 5 -8.21 -18.07 -16.02
N LYS A 6 -9.20 -17.68 -16.84
CA LYS A 6 -9.07 -17.72 -18.31
C LYS A 6 -8.10 -16.67 -18.84
N PHE A 7 -8.09 -15.45 -18.29
CA PHE A 7 -7.17 -14.39 -18.68
C PHE A 7 -5.73 -14.78 -18.35
N PHE A 8 -5.48 -15.27 -17.14
CA PHE A 8 -4.13 -15.73 -16.75
C PHE A 8 -3.70 -17.00 -17.49
N ASN A 9 -4.55 -17.99 -17.70
CA ASN A 9 -4.17 -19.18 -18.50
C ASN A 9 -3.79 -18.82 -19.94
N LYS A 10 -4.33 -17.72 -20.49
CA LYS A 10 -3.92 -17.17 -21.78
C LYS A 10 -2.58 -16.43 -21.68
N SER A 11 -2.39 -15.57 -20.68
CA SER A 11 -1.14 -14.83 -20.42
C SER A 11 0.05 -15.73 -20.04
N VAL A 12 -0.20 -16.85 -19.34
CA VAL A 12 0.78 -17.90 -19.01
C VAL A 12 1.22 -18.65 -20.27
N LYS A 13 0.28 -18.92 -21.19
CA LYS A 13 0.58 -19.50 -22.52
C LYS A 13 1.36 -18.53 -23.42
N GLU A 14 1.14 -17.23 -23.25
CA GLU A 14 1.77 -16.16 -24.05
C GLU A 14 3.01 -15.55 -23.37
N ASN A 15 3.40 -16.05 -22.18
CA ASN A 15 4.56 -15.63 -21.39
C ASN A 15 4.64 -14.12 -21.09
N ILE A 16 3.50 -13.43 -20.95
CA ILE A 16 3.42 -11.99 -20.65
C ILE A 16 2.53 -11.82 -19.42
N TYR A 17 3.13 -11.86 -18.23
CA TYR A 17 2.46 -11.48 -17.00
C TYR A 17 2.34 -9.95 -16.94
N PRO A 18 1.18 -9.37 -16.59
CA PRO A 18 1.03 -7.92 -16.41
C PRO A 18 1.63 -7.49 -15.05
N PHE A 19 2.94 -7.66 -14.87
CA PHE A 19 3.65 -7.20 -13.68
C PHE A 19 3.44 -5.69 -13.50
N GLY A 20 3.12 -5.28 -12.27
CA GLY A 20 2.79 -3.88 -11.93
C GLY A 20 1.30 -3.55 -11.90
N SER A 21 0.40 -4.46 -12.32
CA SER A 21 -1.04 -4.24 -12.21
C SER A 21 -1.64 -4.63 -10.85
N LYS A 22 -2.81 -4.08 -10.51
CA LYS A 22 -3.57 -4.45 -9.30
C LYS A 22 -4.06 -5.90 -9.36
N GLU A 23 -4.36 -6.39 -10.56
CA GLU A 23 -4.78 -7.75 -10.84
C GLU A 23 -3.64 -8.73 -10.56
N CYS A 24 -2.41 -8.39 -10.97
CA CYS A 24 -1.22 -9.17 -10.65
C CYS A 24 -1.00 -9.27 -9.13
N THR A 25 -1.16 -8.16 -8.40
CA THR A 25 -1.05 -8.16 -6.93
C THR A 25 -2.06 -9.11 -6.28
N SER A 26 -3.32 -9.06 -6.72
CA SER A 26 -4.39 -9.93 -6.19
C SER A 26 -4.10 -11.40 -6.51
N TYR A 27 -3.67 -11.69 -7.73
CA TYR A 27 -3.28 -13.03 -8.16
C TYR A 27 -2.12 -13.59 -7.34
N LEU A 28 -1.02 -12.84 -7.17
CA LEU A 28 0.14 -13.31 -6.39
C LEU A 28 -0.25 -13.58 -4.93
N ARG A 29 -1.14 -12.77 -4.35
CA ARG A 29 -1.66 -12.99 -2.99
C ARG A 29 -2.52 -14.25 -2.88
N GLU A 30 -3.30 -14.58 -3.91
CA GLU A 30 -4.11 -15.80 -3.94
C GLU A 30 -3.26 -17.04 -4.23
N ALA A 31 -2.43 -16.99 -5.27
CA ALA A 31 -1.56 -18.08 -5.71
C ALA A 31 -0.56 -18.48 -4.62
N TYR A 32 0.03 -17.51 -3.93
CA TYR A 32 1.02 -17.73 -2.88
C TYR A 32 0.48 -17.45 -1.49
N LYS A 33 -0.81 -17.70 -1.24
CA LYS A 33 -1.47 -17.40 0.05
C LYS A 33 -0.83 -18.14 1.24
N ASN A 34 -0.47 -19.40 1.06
CA ASN A 34 0.21 -20.21 2.06
C ASN A 34 1.72 -20.00 1.92
N SER A 35 2.39 -19.69 3.02
CA SER A 35 3.85 -19.52 3.06
C SER A 35 4.54 -20.78 3.56
N ILE A 36 5.75 -21.00 3.05
CA ILE A 36 6.73 -21.94 3.61
C ILE A 36 7.72 -21.09 4.39
N ASP A 37 8.02 -21.47 5.62
CA ASP A 37 9.00 -20.80 6.48
C ASP A 37 10.39 -21.41 6.23
N ASP A 38 10.91 -21.13 5.03
CA ASP A 38 12.22 -21.59 4.57
C ASP A 38 12.85 -20.52 3.66
N THR A 39 14.15 -20.66 3.41
CA THR A 39 14.94 -19.68 2.66
C THR A 39 15.36 -20.24 1.32
N ILE A 40 15.22 -19.44 0.26
CA ILE A 40 15.79 -19.73 -1.06
C ILE A 40 16.90 -18.73 -1.36
N LEU A 41 17.95 -19.20 -2.03
CA LEU A 41 18.96 -18.31 -2.63
C LEU A 41 18.45 -17.89 -4.01
N LEU A 42 18.26 -16.58 -4.20
CA LEU A 42 17.97 -16.02 -5.51
C LEU A 42 19.25 -15.94 -6.34
N THR A 43 19.11 -15.97 -7.66
CA THR A 43 20.22 -15.89 -8.60
C THR A 43 20.78 -14.47 -8.72
N GLU A 44 22.06 -14.34 -9.07
CA GLU A 44 22.77 -13.05 -9.13
C GLU A 44 22.18 -12.09 -10.19
N ASP A 45 21.55 -12.59 -11.24
CA ASP A 45 20.88 -11.79 -12.28
C ASP A 45 19.66 -11.00 -11.75
N ILE A 46 19.14 -11.36 -10.57
CA ILE A 46 18.07 -10.61 -9.90
C ILE A 46 18.63 -9.35 -9.21
N TYR A 47 19.93 -9.31 -8.92
CA TYR A 47 20.55 -8.20 -8.19
C TYR A 47 20.40 -6.87 -8.92
N GLU A 48 20.55 -6.84 -10.25
CA GLU A 48 20.30 -5.64 -11.07
C GLU A 48 18.87 -5.09 -10.90
N LYS A 49 17.88 -5.96 -10.63
CA LYS A 49 16.50 -5.55 -10.36
C LYS A 49 16.35 -4.93 -8.97
N LEU A 50 17.13 -5.39 -7.99
CA LEU A 50 17.15 -4.83 -6.64
C LEU A 50 17.82 -3.44 -6.63
N GLU A 51 18.96 -3.28 -7.30
CA GLU A 51 19.61 -1.96 -7.43
C GLU A 51 18.67 -0.94 -8.07
N LYS A 52 18.02 -1.33 -9.18
CA LYS A 52 17.02 -0.47 -9.82
C LYS A 52 15.83 -0.15 -8.91
N TYR A 53 15.41 -1.10 -8.08
CA TYR A 53 14.34 -0.87 -7.11
C TYR A 53 14.75 0.16 -6.06
N ASP A 54 15.98 0.10 -5.56
CA ASP A 54 16.52 1.04 -4.58
C ASP A 54 16.69 2.44 -5.17
N GLU A 55 17.16 2.55 -6.40
CA GLU A 55 17.21 3.83 -7.13
C GLU A 55 15.82 4.46 -7.26
N ILE A 56 14.82 3.68 -7.65
CA ILE A 56 13.43 4.16 -7.77
C ILE A 56 12.90 4.62 -6.42
N ASN A 57 13.15 3.87 -5.34
CA ASN A 57 12.73 4.26 -4.00
C ASN A 57 13.38 5.58 -3.58
N LYS A 58 14.67 5.77 -3.86
CA LYS A 58 15.36 7.02 -3.57
C LYS A 58 14.69 8.19 -4.30
N MET A 59 14.42 8.04 -5.59
CA MET A 59 13.71 9.05 -6.39
C MET A 59 12.30 9.33 -5.83
N LEU A 60 11.57 8.30 -5.42
CA LEU A 60 10.25 8.47 -4.81
C LEU A 60 10.35 9.25 -3.48
N CYS A 61 11.33 8.94 -2.64
CA CYS A 61 11.55 9.68 -1.40
C CYS A 61 11.85 11.15 -1.65
N GLU A 62 12.69 11.47 -2.65
CA GLU A 62 12.99 12.85 -3.05
C GLU A 62 11.73 13.58 -3.56
N LEU A 63 10.97 12.95 -4.45
CA LEU A 63 9.72 13.52 -4.97
C LEU A 63 8.64 13.71 -3.89
N GLU A 64 8.54 12.78 -2.95
CA GLU A 64 7.64 12.89 -1.80
C GLU A 64 8.06 14.02 -0.86
N PHE A 65 9.37 14.21 -0.66
CA PHE A 65 9.90 15.32 0.11
C PHE A 65 9.57 16.66 -0.54
N ASP A 66 9.87 16.82 -1.82
CA ASP A 66 9.59 18.06 -2.57
C ASP A 66 8.10 18.40 -2.55
N LYS A 67 7.24 17.39 -2.76
CA LYS A 67 5.80 17.54 -2.64
C LYS A 67 5.40 18.05 -1.25
N LYS A 68 5.94 17.47 -0.17
CA LYS A 68 5.65 17.89 1.21
C LYS A 68 6.13 19.31 1.49
N VAL A 69 7.27 19.73 0.95
CA VAL A 69 7.76 21.11 1.08
C VAL A 69 6.72 22.09 0.51
N ILE A 70 6.16 21.80 -0.66
CA ILE A 70 5.10 22.61 -1.27
C ILE A 70 3.82 22.58 -0.42
N GLU A 71 3.41 21.40 0.07
CA GLU A 71 2.23 21.27 0.93
C GLU A 71 2.37 22.09 2.21
N HIS A 72 3.52 22.04 2.89
CA HIS A 72 3.79 22.84 4.09
C HIS A 72 3.81 24.34 3.79
N PHE A 73 4.41 24.74 2.67
CA PHE A 73 4.39 26.14 2.24
C PHE A 73 2.94 26.62 2.05
N LEU A 74 2.10 25.85 1.36
CA LEU A 74 0.69 26.19 1.16
C LEU A 74 -0.09 26.24 2.49
N GLN A 75 0.14 25.29 3.39
CA GLN A 75 -0.47 25.30 4.73
C GLN A 75 -0.04 26.53 5.53
N ASN A 76 1.24 26.93 5.45
CA ASN A 76 1.74 28.15 6.09
C ASN A 76 1.07 29.42 5.52
N GLU A 77 0.85 29.48 4.21
CA GLU A 77 0.11 30.60 3.59
C GLU A 77 -1.38 30.58 3.95
N MET A 78 -1.98 29.39 4.08
CA MET A 78 -3.38 29.21 4.46
C MET A 78 -3.64 29.49 5.94
N LYS A 79 -2.67 29.29 6.83
CA LYS A 79 -2.82 29.48 8.30
C LYS A 79 -4.11 28.84 8.83
N GLU A 80 -4.99 29.61 9.46
CA GLU A 80 -6.27 29.13 10.02
C GLU A 80 -7.38 28.98 8.96
N TYR A 81 -7.15 29.38 7.71
CA TYR A 81 -8.15 29.31 6.65
C TYR A 81 -8.26 27.90 6.07
N GLU A 82 -9.47 27.35 6.06
CA GLU A 82 -9.70 25.99 5.55
C GLU A 82 -9.75 25.91 4.01
N THR A 83 -9.88 27.03 3.30
CA THR A 83 -10.01 27.06 1.84
C THR A 83 -9.27 28.24 1.25
N ALA A 84 -8.45 27.98 0.24
CA ALA A 84 -7.75 28.98 -0.56
C ALA A 84 -7.99 28.76 -2.05
N PHE A 85 -7.95 29.85 -2.82
CA PHE A 85 -8.01 29.81 -4.27
C PHE A 85 -6.73 30.42 -4.85
N CYS A 86 -6.11 29.71 -5.79
CA CYS A 86 -5.00 30.21 -6.57
C CYS A 86 -5.32 30.04 -8.05
N LYS A 87 -5.65 31.15 -8.72
CA LYS A 87 -6.18 31.16 -10.09
C LYS A 87 -7.39 30.22 -10.21
N GLU A 88 -7.28 29.18 -11.02
CA GLU A 88 -8.35 28.19 -11.27
C GLU A 88 -8.31 27.00 -10.28
N ARG A 89 -7.34 26.96 -9.36
CA ARG A 89 -7.20 25.85 -8.41
C ARG A 89 -7.76 26.18 -7.05
N LYS A 90 -8.56 25.26 -6.51
CA LYS A 90 -9.06 25.28 -5.14
C LYS A 90 -8.21 24.38 -4.26
N ILE A 91 -7.78 24.89 -3.11
CA ILE A 91 -7.01 24.18 -2.10
C ILE A 91 -7.84 24.15 -0.82
N THR A 92 -7.94 23.00 -0.17
CA THR A 92 -8.70 22.86 1.08
C THR A 92 -7.87 22.15 2.15
N TRP A 93 -7.82 22.73 3.33
CA TRP A 93 -7.19 22.16 4.52
C TRP A 93 -8.18 22.23 5.69
N LYS A 94 -9.15 21.31 5.67
CA LYS A 94 -10.24 21.27 6.64
C LYS A 94 -9.84 20.45 7.86
N SER A 95 -10.35 20.86 9.01
CA SER A 95 -10.35 20.01 10.20
C SER A 95 -11.11 18.69 9.91
N SER A 96 -10.52 17.55 10.26
CA SER A 96 -11.16 16.25 10.12
C SER A 96 -11.13 15.53 11.46
N GLU A 97 -12.30 15.25 12.00
CA GLU A 97 -12.45 14.46 13.22
C GLU A 97 -12.86 13.04 12.85
N LYS A 98 -12.15 12.06 13.39
CA LYS A 98 -12.49 10.65 13.24
C LYS A 98 -12.67 10.04 14.62
N THR A 99 -13.90 9.65 14.92
CA THR A 99 -14.18 8.82 16.10
C THR A 99 -13.94 7.36 15.74
N THR A 100 -13.02 6.72 16.45
CA THR A 100 -12.74 5.28 16.31
C THR A 100 -12.92 4.60 17.65
N ILE A 101 -13.47 3.39 17.62
CA ILE A 101 -13.57 2.56 18.82
C ILE A 101 -12.17 2.29 19.34
N ASP A 102 -11.93 2.58 20.62
CA ASP A 102 -10.68 2.20 21.28
C ASP A 102 -10.68 0.69 21.51
N THR A 103 -10.19 -0.01 20.49
CA THR A 103 -10.08 -1.47 20.49
C THR A 103 -9.18 -2.01 21.60
N LYS A 104 -8.26 -1.21 22.15
CA LYS A 104 -7.40 -1.62 23.28
C LYS A 104 -8.21 -1.63 24.57
N SER A 105 -8.91 -0.54 24.85
CA SER A 105 -9.78 -0.43 26.02
C SER A 105 -10.92 -1.45 25.96
N LEU A 106 -11.53 -1.65 24.78
CA LEU A 106 -12.57 -2.68 24.60
C LEU A 106 -12.07 -4.09 24.91
N LYS A 107 -10.84 -4.45 24.49
CA LYS A 107 -10.23 -5.75 24.80
C LYS A 107 -9.93 -5.94 26.28
N LYS A 108 -9.61 -4.85 26.99
CA LYS A 108 -9.34 -4.87 28.43
C LYS A 108 -10.61 -5.01 29.26
N ASP A 109 -11.63 -4.20 28.94
CA ASP A 109 -12.84 -4.12 29.75
C ASP A 109 -13.84 -5.24 29.40
N ASN A 110 -13.86 -5.68 28.14
CA ASN A 110 -14.80 -6.69 27.64
C ASN A 110 -14.12 -7.68 26.66
N PRO A 111 -13.21 -8.55 27.16
CA PRO A 111 -12.45 -9.48 26.32
C PRO A 111 -13.35 -10.48 25.55
N GLU A 112 -14.47 -10.92 26.15
CA GLU A 112 -15.42 -11.81 25.48
C GLU A 112 -16.09 -11.15 24.27
N LEU A 113 -16.51 -9.88 24.43
CA LEU A 113 -17.10 -9.11 23.35
C LEU A 113 -16.06 -8.84 22.25
N ALA A 114 -14.85 -8.44 22.64
CA ALA A 114 -13.77 -8.22 21.69
C ALA A 114 -13.42 -9.49 20.90
N SER A 115 -13.42 -10.67 21.55
CA SER A 115 -13.20 -11.96 20.89
C SER A 115 -14.31 -12.28 19.90
N LYS A 116 -15.58 -12.11 20.29
CA LYS A 116 -16.76 -12.37 19.44
C LYS A 116 -16.75 -11.57 18.13
N TYR A 117 -16.20 -10.36 18.14
CA TYR A 117 -16.13 -9.49 16.96
C TYR A 117 -14.74 -9.43 16.31
N SER A 118 -13.79 -10.24 16.78
CA SER A 118 -12.45 -10.32 16.18
C SER A 118 -12.45 -11.30 15.01
N LYS A 119 -11.94 -10.86 13.85
CA LYS A 119 -11.69 -11.71 12.69
C LYS A 119 -10.20 -11.80 12.41
N THR A 120 -9.64 -12.99 12.50
CA THR A 120 -8.25 -13.24 12.06
C THR A 120 -8.20 -13.36 10.55
N THR A 121 -7.46 -12.46 9.90
CA THR A 121 -7.15 -12.54 8.47
C THR A 121 -5.66 -12.75 8.32
N LYS A 122 -5.26 -13.83 7.64
CA LYS A 122 -3.85 -14.10 7.30
C LYS A 122 -3.52 -13.37 6.00
N SER A 123 -2.44 -12.59 6.00
CA SER A 123 -1.88 -11.93 4.82
C SER A 123 -0.37 -12.08 4.80
N ARG A 124 0.23 -12.07 3.60
CA ARG A 124 1.68 -12.02 3.41
C ARG A 124 2.09 -10.59 3.10
N MET A 125 3.06 -10.06 3.83
CA MET A 125 3.63 -8.74 3.59
C MET A 125 4.87 -8.89 2.70
N PHE A 126 4.93 -8.10 1.64
CA PHE A 126 6.13 -7.96 0.81
C PHE A 126 6.98 -6.82 1.37
N LYS A 127 8.26 -7.07 1.58
CA LYS A 127 9.23 -6.09 2.08
C LYS A 127 10.61 -6.42 1.51
N ILE A 128 11.31 -5.38 1.07
CA ILE A 128 12.72 -5.40 0.70
C ILE A 128 13.46 -4.61 1.78
N TYR A 129 14.67 -5.03 2.13
CA TYR A 129 15.52 -4.44 3.17
C TYR A 129 16.78 -3.85 2.56
#